data_AF-L1JFH2-F1
#
_entry.id   AF-L1JFH2-F1
#
_cell.length_a   1.000
_cell.length_b   1.000
_cell.length_c   1.000
_cell.angle_alpha   90.00
_cell.angle_beta   90.00
_cell.angle_gamma   90.00
#
_symmetry.space_group_name_H-M   'P 1'
#
loop_
_entity.id
_entity.type
_entity.pdbx_description
1 polymer ?
#
loop_
_entity_poly.entity_id
_entity_poly.type
_entity_poly.pdbx_seq_one_letter_code
_entity_poly.pdbx_strand_id
1 'polypeptide(L)'
;MFASHCDTSADDERLTDVHVKSSHADPTASDKSSKRPDAKHSDTHLHVGMEVDVRWEECWWPATIKEKKVSARGGEVNLLVVFENGEQEWIDAKDQIRARRTVKKDANSIYDQAELRVPNRTLSDAEYWKAVGAKASDFNKDQADLLSELLENRLKGGAEVLEVGAGAKSFIPSERIASLHGIGVVNEHLQSNSALTKFSVLDLNAEHVAFPFQEQSFDAVVCSGVMPYLQFPLQVFAEAARVLRPGGSFIISWTSKASFLDRQVQGWGNRTSTERTALVKELLDKTGFNRESVRLDVSGPTTGSKLYLVSACTSPSEQGRAEIRDAVNPQELLYTLKDKSKKRQDAKRQKEQDDKPFRVKIISPPPERMLEGVHFFHPRTHNGDKIAVEGADYTVSKVQFVYVYSGGRYQLEEKVLEVQKSTRFDVNEKLRSLLPEA
;
A
#
# COMPACT_ATOMS: atom_id res chain seq x y z
N MET A 1 -24.43 -50.66 -51.11
CA MET A 1 -24.18 -52.11 -50.92
C MET A 1 -24.76 -52.50 -49.57
N PHE A 2 -25.77 -53.39 -49.58
CA PHE A 2 -26.30 -54.30 -48.54
C PHE A 2 -26.21 -53.85 -47.07
N ALA A 3 -27.25 -53.62 -46.26
CA ALA A 3 -28.59 -54.21 -46.07
C ALA A 3 -28.63 -55.71 -45.70
N SER A 4 -28.93 -56.01 -44.42
CA SER A 4 -29.61 -57.22 -43.93
C SER A 4 -30.24 -56.93 -42.55
N HIS A 5 -31.57 -56.72 -42.47
CA HIS A 5 -32.59 -57.63 -41.92
C HIS A 5 -32.47 -57.86 -40.39
N CYS A 6 -33.33 -57.26 -39.54
CA CYS A 6 -34.70 -57.68 -39.18
C CYS A 6 -34.79 -59.08 -38.58
N ASP A 7 -35.12 -59.18 -37.29
CA ASP A 7 -36.23 -60.04 -36.88
C ASP A 7 -36.89 -59.61 -35.56
N THR A 8 -38.19 -59.88 -35.51
CA THR A 8 -39.23 -59.47 -34.56
C THR A 8 -39.54 -60.55 -33.51
N SER A 9 -40.00 -60.17 -32.32
CA SER A 9 -41.15 -60.81 -31.66
C SER A 9 -41.59 -60.05 -30.40
N ALA A 10 -42.90 -59.86 -30.28
CA ALA A 10 -43.63 -59.25 -29.18
C ALA A 10 -44.08 -60.31 -28.14
N ASP A 11 -44.90 -59.83 -27.21
CA ASP A 11 -45.76 -60.53 -26.22
C ASP A 11 -45.13 -60.73 -24.82
N ASP A 12 -45.82 -60.60 -23.69
CA ASP A 12 -47.07 -59.94 -23.25
C ASP A 12 -47.10 -60.13 -21.70
N GLU A 13 -47.96 -59.39 -21.02
CA GLU A 13 -48.65 -59.73 -19.77
C GLU A 13 -48.08 -59.35 -18.36
N ARG A 14 -48.90 -58.45 -17.74
CA ARG A 14 -49.51 -58.51 -16.38
C ARG A 14 -48.89 -57.75 -15.20
N LEU A 15 -49.46 -56.56 -14.98
CA LEU A 15 -50.19 -56.08 -13.79
C LEU A 15 -50.19 -56.95 -12.51
N THR A 16 -49.84 -56.32 -11.37
CA THR A 16 -50.70 -56.28 -10.16
C THR A 16 -50.40 -55.04 -9.30
N ASP A 17 -51.44 -54.25 -9.04
CA ASP A 17 -51.57 -53.19 -8.04
C ASP A 17 -51.54 -53.73 -6.59
N VAL A 18 -51.07 -52.93 -5.60
CA VAL A 18 -51.73 -52.82 -4.27
C VAL A 18 -51.52 -51.43 -3.62
N HIS A 19 -52.61 -50.67 -3.61
CA HIS A 19 -53.18 -49.77 -2.57
C HIS A 19 -52.33 -48.86 -1.65
N VAL A 20 -52.47 -47.55 -1.93
CA VAL A 20 -53.04 -46.45 -1.10
C VAL A 20 -53.43 -46.75 0.36
N LYS A 21 -52.97 -45.89 1.28
CA LYS A 21 -53.82 -45.29 2.33
C LYS A 21 -53.38 -43.87 2.71
N SER A 22 -54.35 -42.96 2.64
CA SER A 22 -54.34 -41.53 2.94
C SER A 22 -54.96 -41.23 4.31
N SER A 23 -54.56 -40.12 4.95
CA SER A 23 -55.43 -39.23 5.77
C SER A 23 -54.61 -38.01 6.22
N HIS A 24 -54.86 -36.80 5.66
CA HIS A 24 -55.60 -35.67 6.27
C HIS A 24 -54.88 -35.04 7.50
N ALA A 25 -54.67 -33.73 7.66
CA ALA A 25 -55.31 -32.53 7.11
C ALA A 25 -54.38 -31.29 7.19
N ASP A 26 -54.73 -30.26 6.40
CA ASP A 26 -54.21 -28.88 6.28
C ASP A 26 -54.62 -27.98 7.50
N PRO A 27 -54.35 -26.65 7.57
CA PRO A 27 -53.19 -25.80 7.22
C PRO A 27 -52.77 -24.90 8.43
N THR A 28 -51.60 -24.22 8.38
CA THR A 28 -51.40 -22.79 8.81
C THR A 28 -49.93 -22.38 8.97
N ALA A 29 -49.63 -21.19 8.43
CA ALA A 29 -48.69 -20.17 8.91
C ALA A 29 -47.14 -20.37 8.87
N SER A 30 -46.53 -19.48 8.06
CA SER A 30 -45.33 -18.67 8.34
C SER A 30 -43.95 -19.33 8.56
N ASP A 31 -43.05 -19.07 7.61
CA ASP A 31 -41.72 -18.46 7.79
C ASP A 31 -40.77 -19.04 8.88
N LYS A 32 -39.73 -19.77 8.46
CA LYS A 32 -38.29 -19.52 8.77
C LYS A 32 -37.39 -20.73 8.53
N SER A 33 -36.19 -20.43 8.03
CA SER A 33 -34.92 -21.14 8.20
C SER A 33 -34.59 -22.32 7.27
N SER A 34 -33.94 -21.99 6.15
CA SER A 34 -32.94 -22.89 5.55
C SER A 34 -31.69 -22.88 6.44
N LYS A 35 -31.59 -23.86 7.35
CA LYS A 35 -30.39 -24.07 8.18
C LYS A 35 -29.20 -24.46 7.30
N ARG A 36 -28.15 -23.66 7.33
CA ARG A 36 -26.77 -24.05 6.99
C ARG A 36 -26.32 -25.18 7.93
N PRO A 37 -25.45 -26.11 7.51
CA PRO A 37 -24.94 -27.12 8.41
C PRO A 37 -24.06 -26.48 9.49
N ASP A 38 -24.37 -26.80 10.75
CA ASP A 38 -23.65 -26.34 11.94
C ASP A 38 -22.18 -26.79 11.90
N ALA A 39 -21.26 -25.82 11.92
CA ALA A 39 -19.83 -26.05 12.12
C ALA A 39 -19.57 -26.41 13.59
N LYS A 40 -19.73 -27.70 13.94
CA LYS A 40 -19.17 -28.28 15.16
C LYS A 40 -18.03 -29.21 14.75
N HIS A 41 -16.79 -28.72 14.74
CA HIS A 41 -15.53 -29.48 14.88
C HIS A 41 -14.32 -28.57 14.58
N SER A 42 -13.51 -28.18 15.59
CA SER A 42 -12.17 -27.61 15.30
C SER A 42 -11.09 -27.74 16.39
N ASP A 43 -11.41 -28.00 17.66
CA ASP A 43 -10.39 -27.90 18.73
C ASP A 43 -9.46 -29.13 18.88
N THR A 44 -9.85 -30.29 18.34
CA THR A 44 -9.18 -31.58 18.63
C THR A 44 -7.91 -31.85 17.80
N HIS A 45 -7.62 -31.03 16.78
CA HIS A 45 -6.52 -31.29 15.83
C HIS A 45 -5.36 -30.27 15.88
N LEU A 46 -5.47 -29.23 16.71
CA LEU A 46 -4.45 -28.18 16.85
C LEU A 46 -3.32 -28.64 17.80
N HIS A 47 -2.07 -28.59 17.33
CA HIS A 47 -0.86 -28.99 18.06
C HIS A 47 0.26 -27.95 17.95
N VAL A 48 1.16 -27.91 18.93
CA VAL A 48 2.34 -27.04 18.91
C VAL A 48 3.20 -27.36 17.68
N GLY A 49 3.69 -26.33 17.00
CA GLY A 49 4.42 -26.40 15.73
C GLY A 49 3.54 -26.40 14.49
N MET A 50 2.21 -26.46 14.63
CA MET A 50 1.31 -26.42 13.48
C MET A 50 1.22 -25.00 12.88
N GLU A 51 1.32 -24.91 11.56
CA GLU A 51 0.99 -23.70 10.82
C GLU A 51 -0.53 -23.53 10.72
N VAL A 52 -1.01 -22.35 11.11
CA VAL A 52 -2.41 -21.99 11.13
C VAL A 52 -2.61 -20.59 10.55
N ASP A 53 -3.83 -20.31 10.08
CA ASP A 53 -4.26 -18.93 9.88
C ASP A 53 -5.08 -18.51 11.10
N VAL A 54 -4.76 -17.34 11.63
CA VAL A 54 -5.36 -16.72 12.80
C VAL A 54 -6.16 -15.50 12.37
N ARG A 55 -7.42 -15.39 12.78
CA ARG A 55 -8.26 -14.23 12.52
C ARG A 55 -7.89 -13.15 13.52
N TRP A 56 -7.48 -11.99 13.02
CA TRP A 56 -7.17 -10.81 13.82
C TRP A 56 -7.63 -9.56 13.07
N GLU A 57 -8.45 -8.72 13.72
CA GLU A 57 -9.08 -7.53 13.13
C GLU A 57 -9.69 -7.80 11.73
N GLU A 58 -10.55 -8.83 11.67
CA GLU A 58 -11.26 -9.27 10.47
C GLU A 58 -10.41 -9.88 9.33
N CYS A 59 -9.08 -9.92 9.47
CA CYS A 59 -8.16 -10.51 8.50
C CYS A 59 -7.58 -11.84 8.99
N TRP A 60 -7.16 -12.73 8.08
CA TRP A 60 -6.48 -13.99 8.42
C TRP A 60 -4.96 -13.84 8.31
N TRP A 61 -4.25 -14.28 9.34
CA TRP A 61 -2.81 -14.08 9.53
C TRP A 61 -2.09 -15.41 9.71
N PRO A 62 -1.01 -15.67 8.96
CA PRO A 62 -0.21 -16.87 9.13
C PRO A 62 0.47 -16.84 10.50
N ALA A 63 0.36 -17.94 11.24
CA ALA A 63 1.06 -18.08 12.50
C ALA A 63 1.42 -19.55 12.74
N THR A 64 2.39 -19.76 13.63
CA THR A 64 2.75 -21.09 14.12
C THR A 64 2.33 -21.21 15.57
N ILE A 65 1.64 -22.29 15.94
CA ILE A 65 1.27 -22.52 17.32
C ILE A 65 2.54 -22.77 18.15
N LYS A 66 2.81 -21.91 19.13
CA LYS A 66 3.95 -22.03 20.05
C LYS A 66 3.58 -22.74 21.34
N GLU A 67 2.41 -22.46 21.88
CA GLU A 67 1.94 -23.00 23.15
C GLU A 67 0.42 -23.20 23.12
N LYS A 68 -0.06 -24.15 23.91
CA LYS A 68 -1.50 -24.45 24.05
C LYS A 68 -1.86 -24.52 25.52
N LYS A 69 -2.83 -23.70 25.94
CA LYS A 69 -3.45 -23.73 27.27
C LYS A 69 -4.92 -24.12 27.16
N VAL A 70 -5.29 -25.17 27.87
CA VAL A 70 -6.67 -25.64 27.95
C VAL A 70 -7.24 -25.17 29.28
N SER A 71 -8.39 -24.48 29.26
CA SER A 71 -9.03 -24.05 30.50
C SER A 71 -9.46 -25.26 31.34
N ALA A 72 -9.39 -25.15 32.66
CA ALA A 72 -9.70 -26.26 33.59
C ALA A 72 -11.15 -26.80 33.48
N ARG A 73 -12.04 -26.06 32.79
CA ARG A 73 -13.43 -26.46 32.51
C ARG A 73 -13.61 -27.14 31.13
N GLY A 74 -12.51 -27.41 30.41
CA GLY A 74 -12.47 -28.30 29.24
C GLY A 74 -13.05 -27.73 27.93
N GLY A 75 -13.32 -26.43 27.86
CA GLY A 75 -14.06 -25.84 26.72
C GLY A 75 -13.37 -24.73 25.94
N GLU A 76 -12.34 -24.06 26.49
CA GLU A 76 -11.64 -22.97 25.82
C GLU A 76 -10.17 -23.32 25.64
N VAL A 77 -9.72 -23.32 24.39
CA VAL A 77 -8.33 -23.56 24.01
C VAL A 77 -7.72 -22.22 23.63
N ASN A 78 -6.86 -21.69 24.50
CA ASN A 78 -6.04 -20.53 24.19
C ASN A 78 -4.71 -20.99 23.60
N LEU A 79 -4.34 -20.44 22.45
CA LEU A 79 -3.10 -20.76 21.75
C LEU A 79 -2.20 -19.54 21.77
N LEU A 80 -0.95 -19.72 22.21
CA LEU A 80 0.09 -18.75 21.91
C LEU A 80 0.54 -19.03 20.50
N VAL A 81 0.36 -18.07 19.61
CA VAL A 81 0.79 -18.17 18.21
C VAL A 81 1.97 -17.24 17.98
N VAL A 82 2.91 -17.65 17.11
CA VAL A 82 3.98 -16.78 16.61
C VAL A 82 3.65 -16.42 15.17
N PHE A 83 3.50 -15.14 14.88
CA PHE A 83 3.31 -14.65 13.52
C PHE A 83 4.65 -14.66 12.76
N GLU A 84 4.60 -14.59 11.42
CA GLU A 84 5.81 -14.59 10.58
C GLU A 84 6.79 -13.44 10.89
N ASN A 85 6.31 -12.35 11.51
CA ASN A 85 7.14 -11.22 11.96
C ASN A 85 7.77 -11.44 13.35
N GLY A 86 7.58 -12.61 13.96
CA GLY A 86 8.11 -12.95 15.29
C GLY A 86 7.24 -12.50 16.47
N GLU A 87 6.18 -11.73 16.25
CA GLU A 87 5.24 -11.32 17.31
C GLU A 87 4.48 -12.52 17.85
N GLN A 88 4.14 -12.47 19.13
CA GLN A 88 3.47 -13.56 19.84
C GLN A 88 2.20 -13.07 20.49
N GLU A 89 1.09 -13.76 20.28
CA GLU A 89 -0.20 -13.37 20.82
C GLU A 89 -0.99 -14.57 21.32
N TRP A 90 -1.76 -14.39 22.40
CA TRP A 90 -2.69 -15.40 22.89
C TRP A 90 -4.03 -15.25 22.16
N ILE A 91 -4.47 -16.32 21.51
CA ILE A 91 -5.70 -16.33 20.70
C ILE A 91 -6.63 -17.43 21.21
N ASP A 92 -7.92 -17.10 21.33
CA ASP A 92 -8.98 -18.08 21.51
C ASP A 92 -9.19 -18.87 20.20
N ALA A 93 -9.02 -20.19 20.23
CA ALA A 93 -9.16 -21.04 19.06
C ALA A 93 -10.56 -21.03 18.43
N LYS A 94 -11.58 -20.55 19.17
CA LYS A 94 -12.97 -20.56 18.75
C LYS A 94 -13.24 -19.59 17.60
N ASP A 95 -13.40 -20.15 16.40
CA ASP A 95 -13.67 -19.45 15.13
C ASP A 95 -12.62 -18.43 14.66
N GLN A 96 -11.54 -18.24 15.45
CA GLN A 96 -10.41 -17.37 15.09
C GLN A 96 -9.20 -18.15 14.59
N ILE A 97 -9.26 -19.47 14.50
CA ILE A 97 -8.16 -20.27 13.98
C ILE A 97 -8.69 -21.26 12.96
N ARG A 98 -8.02 -21.29 11.80
CA ARG A 98 -8.23 -22.35 10.81
C ARG A 98 -6.91 -23.02 10.52
N ALA A 99 -6.95 -24.35 10.43
CA ALA A 99 -5.81 -25.11 9.96
C ALA A 99 -5.43 -24.60 8.57
N ARG A 100 -4.15 -24.25 8.40
CA ARG A 100 -3.64 -23.91 7.08
C ARG A 100 -3.78 -25.16 6.22
N ARG A 101 -4.45 -25.06 5.07
CA ARG A 101 -4.44 -26.15 4.10
C ARG A 101 -2.98 -26.29 3.68
N THR A 102 -2.31 -27.34 4.12
CA THR A 102 -0.97 -27.66 3.62
C THR A 102 -1.16 -27.93 2.15
N VAL A 103 -0.75 -26.99 1.29
CA VAL A 103 -0.50 -27.31 -0.11
C VAL A 103 0.51 -28.45 -0.03
N LYS A 104 0.13 -29.64 -0.52
CA LYS A 104 1.02 -30.79 -0.54
C LYS A 104 2.35 -30.29 -1.10
N LYS A 105 3.45 -30.56 -0.39
CA LYS A 105 4.83 -30.34 -0.89
C LYS A 105 5.09 -30.98 -2.27
N ASP A 106 4.18 -31.84 -2.73
CA ASP A 106 4.19 -32.49 -4.04
C ASP A 106 3.65 -31.62 -5.19
N ALA A 107 3.11 -30.42 -4.93
CA ALA A 107 2.93 -29.42 -5.99
C ALA A 107 4.27 -28.69 -6.15
N ASN A 108 5.13 -29.17 -7.05
CA ASN A 108 6.50 -28.68 -7.29
C ASN A 108 6.63 -27.16 -7.58
N SER A 109 5.53 -26.43 -7.70
CA SER A 109 5.47 -25.01 -8.03
C SER A 109 4.14 -24.45 -7.55
N ILE A 110 4.13 -23.30 -6.85
CA ILE A 110 2.89 -22.56 -6.60
C ILE A 110 2.61 -21.54 -7.70
N TYR A 111 3.54 -21.40 -8.65
CA TYR A 111 3.36 -20.61 -9.87
C TYR A 111 2.62 -21.43 -10.93
N ASP A 112 1.45 -20.92 -11.33
CA ASP A 112 0.72 -21.39 -12.51
C ASP A 112 0.40 -20.19 -13.41
N GLN A 113 0.99 -20.19 -14.61
CA GLN A 113 0.80 -19.15 -15.61
C GLN A 113 -0.66 -19.04 -16.10
N ALA A 114 -1.44 -20.12 -16.03
CA ALA A 114 -2.84 -20.11 -16.41
C ALA A 114 -3.73 -19.35 -15.41
N GLU A 115 -3.37 -19.38 -14.11
CA GLU A 115 -4.06 -18.63 -13.06
C GLU A 115 -3.77 -17.11 -13.13
N LEU A 116 -2.64 -16.72 -13.72
CA LEU A 116 -2.22 -15.32 -13.85
C LEU A 116 -2.75 -14.68 -15.14
N ARG A 117 -4.07 -14.78 -15.35
CA ARG A 117 -4.75 -14.18 -16.50
C ARG A 117 -5.90 -13.28 -16.04
N VAL A 118 -6.17 -12.25 -16.83
CA VAL A 118 -7.41 -11.47 -16.71
C VAL A 118 -8.43 -12.07 -17.67
N PRO A 119 -9.50 -12.73 -17.19
CA PRO A 119 -10.52 -13.27 -18.09
C PRO A 119 -11.27 -12.15 -18.82
N ASN A 120 -11.66 -12.40 -20.07
CA ASN A 120 -12.54 -11.52 -20.87
C ASN A 120 -12.06 -10.06 -20.97
N ARG A 121 -10.85 -9.83 -21.48
CA ARG A 121 -10.34 -8.49 -21.82
C ARG A 121 -11.23 -7.83 -22.88
N THR A 122 -11.90 -6.74 -22.52
CA THR A 122 -12.61 -5.86 -23.47
C THR A 122 -11.74 -4.69 -23.94
N LEU A 123 -10.78 -4.26 -23.13
CA LEU A 123 -9.81 -3.20 -23.46
C LEU A 123 -8.38 -3.76 -23.52
N SER A 124 -7.51 -3.09 -24.28
CA SER A 124 -6.06 -3.23 -24.10
C SER A 124 -5.60 -2.69 -22.74
N ASP A 125 -4.37 -3.00 -22.31
CA ASP A 125 -3.84 -2.42 -21.07
C ASP A 125 -3.64 -0.90 -21.18
N ALA A 126 -3.19 -0.41 -22.33
CA ALA A 126 -3.07 1.03 -22.59
C ALA A 126 -4.41 1.76 -22.39
N GLU A 127 -5.48 1.24 -23.01
CA GLU A 127 -6.82 1.82 -22.90
C GLU A 127 -7.36 1.76 -21.46
N TYR A 128 -7.17 0.64 -20.78
CA TYR A 128 -7.62 0.50 -19.39
C TYR A 128 -6.90 1.46 -18.46
N TRP A 129 -5.57 1.50 -18.50
CA TRP A 129 -4.79 2.37 -17.60
C TRP A 129 -5.01 3.85 -17.92
N LYS A 130 -5.28 4.18 -19.19
CA LYS A 130 -5.70 5.53 -19.59
C LYS A 130 -7.08 5.89 -19.03
N ALA A 131 -8.04 4.95 -19.04
CA ALA A 131 -9.39 5.17 -18.49
C ALA A 131 -9.41 5.26 -16.96
N VAL A 132 -8.60 4.44 -16.28
CA VAL A 132 -8.40 4.47 -14.83
C VAL A 132 -7.79 5.79 -14.36
N GLY A 133 -6.89 6.35 -15.17
CA GLY A 133 -6.36 7.70 -15.01
C GLY A 133 -5.14 7.83 -14.11
N ALA A 134 -4.45 8.97 -14.25
CA ALA A 134 -3.12 9.25 -13.69
C ALA A 134 -3.00 9.20 -12.15
N LYS A 135 -4.12 9.24 -11.42
CA LYS A 135 -4.13 9.26 -9.94
C LYS A 135 -4.33 7.88 -9.32
N ALA A 136 -4.57 6.84 -10.12
CA ALA A 136 -4.81 5.52 -9.58
C ALA A 136 -3.54 4.93 -8.95
N SER A 137 -3.72 4.33 -7.78
CA SER A 137 -2.66 3.74 -6.98
C SER A 137 -3.27 2.75 -6.00
N ASP A 138 -2.62 1.59 -5.84
CA ASP A 138 -2.96 0.62 -4.79
C ASP A 138 -2.49 1.06 -3.40
N PHE A 139 -1.59 2.05 -3.35
CA PHE A 139 -1.06 2.60 -2.12
C PHE A 139 -1.89 3.80 -1.67
N ASN A 140 -2.33 3.76 -0.41
CA ASN A 140 -2.80 4.97 0.26
C ASN A 140 -1.63 5.93 0.55
N LYS A 141 -1.93 7.11 1.07
CA LYS A 141 -0.90 8.12 1.34
C LYS A 141 0.21 7.64 2.28
N ASP A 142 -0.15 6.99 3.38
CA ASP A 142 0.82 6.55 4.38
C ASP A 142 1.72 5.42 3.84
N GLN A 143 1.14 4.52 3.05
CA GLN A 143 1.87 3.46 2.34
C GLN A 143 2.81 4.02 1.27
N ALA A 144 2.36 5.03 0.52
CA ALA A 144 3.18 5.70 -0.47
C ALA A 144 4.37 6.43 0.17
N ASP A 145 4.14 7.12 1.29
CA ASP A 145 5.18 7.82 2.04
C ASP A 145 6.19 6.80 2.64
N LEU A 146 5.70 5.70 3.23
CA LEU A 146 6.54 4.61 3.75
C LEU A 146 7.34 3.91 2.64
N LEU A 147 6.71 3.61 1.50
CA LEU A 147 7.38 2.99 0.35
C LEU A 147 8.51 3.87 -0.15
N SER A 148 8.26 5.18 -0.29
CA SER A 148 9.28 6.14 -0.71
C SER A 148 10.48 6.15 0.24
N GLU A 149 10.24 6.12 1.55
CA GLU A 149 11.30 6.08 2.56
C GLU A 149 12.07 4.76 2.56
N LEU A 150 11.39 3.62 2.38
CA LEU A 150 12.06 2.33 2.24
C LEU A 150 12.93 2.29 0.98
N LEU A 151 12.43 2.80 -0.15
CA LEU A 151 13.20 2.91 -1.39
C LEU A 151 14.40 3.84 -1.21
N GLU A 152 14.24 4.97 -0.50
CA GLU A 152 15.34 5.88 -0.17
C GLU A 152 16.49 5.18 0.57
N ASN A 153 16.16 4.26 1.48
CA ASN A 153 17.14 3.50 2.25
C ASN A 153 17.74 2.31 1.49
N ARG A 154 17.04 1.80 0.45
CA ARG A 154 17.47 0.63 -0.33
C ARG A 154 18.31 1.02 -1.54
N LEU A 155 18.01 2.15 -2.15
CA LEU A 155 18.70 2.64 -3.33
C LEU A 155 20.02 3.29 -2.95
N LYS A 156 21.08 2.96 -3.70
CA LYS A 156 22.37 3.62 -3.55
C LYS A 156 22.28 5.04 -4.12
N GLY A 157 22.93 5.99 -3.45
CA GLY A 157 23.08 7.34 -3.99
C GLY A 157 23.79 7.31 -5.34
N GLY A 158 23.29 8.07 -6.31
CA GLY A 158 23.83 8.10 -7.68
C GLY A 158 23.56 6.83 -8.51
N ALA A 159 22.60 5.99 -8.11
CA ALA A 159 22.22 4.79 -8.86
C ALA A 159 21.53 5.10 -10.20
N GLU A 160 21.73 4.24 -11.20
CA GLU A 160 20.89 4.14 -12.39
C GLU A 160 19.71 3.21 -12.09
N VAL A 161 18.49 3.73 -12.09
CA VAL A 161 17.30 2.99 -11.65
C VAL A 161 16.29 2.81 -12.79
N LEU A 162 15.76 1.60 -12.94
CA LEU A 162 14.63 1.29 -13.82
C LEU A 162 13.35 1.10 -13.00
N GLU A 163 12.31 1.88 -13.27
CA GLU A 163 10.96 1.66 -12.74
C GLU A 163 10.11 0.89 -13.78
N VAL A 164 9.65 -0.30 -13.41
CA VAL A 164 8.81 -1.16 -14.24
C VAL A 164 7.35 -0.95 -13.86
N GLY A 165 6.52 -0.59 -14.84
CA GLY A 165 5.12 -0.20 -14.65
C GLY A 165 4.96 1.23 -14.14
N ALA A 166 5.84 2.13 -14.58
CA ALA A 166 5.80 3.55 -14.27
C ALA A 166 4.50 4.21 -14.76
N GLY A 167 3.91 5.02 -13.89
CA GLY A 167 2.73 5.83 -14.18
C GLY A 167 3.06 7.33 -14.21
N ALA A 168 2.07 8.16 -13.89
CA ALA A 168 2.20 9.61 -13.84
C ALA A 168 2.97 10.14 -12.62
N LYS A 169 3.25 9.27 -11.65
CA LYS A 169 3.98 9.60 -10.43
C LYS A 169 4.82 8.40 -10.02
N SER A 170 6.08 8.64 -9.67
CA SER A 170 6.96 7.65 -9.05
C SER A 170 6.95 7.77 -7.52
N PHE A 171 7.19 6.66 -6.82
CA PHE A 171 7.48 6.65 -5.39
C PHE A 171 8.98 6.71 -5.08
N ILE A 172 9.82 6.62 -6.11
CA ILE A 172 11.27 6.63 -6.00
C ILE A 172 11.75 8.07 -5.74
N PRO A 173 12.60 8.31 -4.73
CA PRO A 173 13.19 9.63 -4.47
C PRO A 173 14.25 9.97 -5.53
N SER A 174 13.80 10.52 -6.66
CA SER A 174 14.60 10.80 -7.86
C SER A 174 15.81 11.71 -7.60
N GLU A 175 15.75 12.55 -6.57
CA GLU A 175 16.80 13.52 -6.21
C GLU A 175 18.07 12.88 -5.65
N ARG A 176 18.05 11.59 -5.27
CA ARG A 176 19.22 10.89 -4.71
C ARG A 176 19.90 9.95 -5.68
N ILE A 177 19.28 9.67 -6.82
CA ILE A 177 19.77 8.73 -7.84
C ILE A 177 20.33 9.50 -9.04
N ALA A 178 21.14 8.84 -9.86
CA ALA A 178 21.72 9.49 -11.04
C ALA A 178 20.69 9.64 -12.15
N SER A 179 19.89 8.59 -12.38
CA SER A 179 18.81 8.64 -13.36
C SER A 179 17.68 7.67 -12.99
N LEU A 180 16.47 8.03 -13.40
CA LEU A 180 15.29 7.18 -13.32
C LEU A 180 14.70 6.97 -14.71
N HIS A 181 14.76 5.73 -15.21
CA HIS A 181 14.09 5.35 -16.45
C HIS A 181 12.78 4.63 -16.13
N GLY A 182 11.65 5.07 -16.69
CA GLY A 182 10.36 4.41 -16.51
C GLY A 182 9.94 3.56 -17.71
N ILE A 183 9.49 2.33 -17.50
CA ILE A 183 8.69 1.57 -18.47
C ILE A 183 7.22 1.65 -18.06
N GLY A 184 6.34 2.11 -18.95
CA GLY A 184 4.90 2.07 -18.72
C GLY A 184 4.12 1.95 -20.02
N VAL A 185 2.80 1.76 -19.92
CA VAL A 185 1.95 1.48 -21.08
C VAL A 185 1.19 2.71 -21.60
N VAL A 186 1.11 3.79 -20.80
CA VAL A 186 0.41 5.03 -21.15
C VAL A 186 1.42 6.16 -21.32
N ASN A 187 1.64 6.60 -22.56
CA ASN A 187 2.62 7.62 -22.89
C ASN A 187 2.38 8.95 -22.15
N GLU A 188 1.12 9.39 -22.06
CA GLU A 188 0.76 10.66 -21.42
C GLU A 188 1.09 10.66 -19.92
N HIS A 189 0.91 9.51 -19.26
CA HIS A 189 1.30 9.35 -17.86
C HIS A 189 2.82 9.51 -17.71
N LEU A 190 3.60 8.80 -18.53
CA LEU A 190 5.07 8.86 -18.50
C LEU A 190 5.59 10.28 -18.77
N GLN A 191 5.03 10.98 -19.76
CA GLN A 191 5.39 12.37 -20.07
C GLN A 191 5.10 13.34 -18.92
N SER A 192 4.05 13.10 -18.15
CA SER A 192 3.67 13.95 -17.01
C SER A 192 4.48 13.64 -15.73
N ASN A 193 5.22 12.54 -15.69
CA ASN A 193 5.93 12.11 -14.50
C ASN A 193 7.27 12.84 -14.35
N SER A 194 7.28 13.88 -13.52
CA SER A 194 8.44 14.73 -13.29
C SER A 194 9.64 14.04 -12.63
N ALA A 195 9.47 12.83 -12.09
CA ALA A 195 10.56 12.06 -11.50
C ALA A 195 11.39 11.31 -12.56
N LEU A 196 10.82 11.04 -13.74
CA LEU A 196 11.49 10.28 -14.78
C LEU A 196 12.50 11.15 -15.54
N THR A 197 13.73 10.67 -15.66
CA THR A 197 14.74 11.25 -16.53
C THR A 197 14.50 10.84 -17.99
N LYS A 198 14.05 9.59 -18.18
CA LYS A 198 13.73 8.98 -19.48
C LYS A 198 12.59 7.99 -19.31
N PHE A 199 11.93 7.63 -20.40
CA PHE A 199 10.92 6.58 -20.37
C PHE A 199 10.81 5.82 -21.69
N SER A 200 10.19 4.65 -21.62
CA SER A 200 9.84 3.82 -22.78
C SER A 200 8.41 3.34 -22.65
N VAL A 201 7.65 3.46 -23.74
CA VAL A 201 6.29 2.94 -23.81
C VAL A 201 6.36 1.47 -24.19
N LEU A 202 6.00 0.58 -23.27
CA LEU A 202 6.04 -0.87 -23.46
C LEU A 202 4.94 -1.53 -22.62
N ASP A 203 4.18 -2.44 -23.25
CA ASP A 203 3.22 -3.28 -22.55
C ASP A 203 3.95 -4.49 -21.92
N LEU A 204 3.99 -4.52 -20.58
CA LEU A 204 4.60 -5.61 -19.81
C LEU A 204 3.83 -6.93 -19.91
N ASN A 205 2.58 -6.86 -20.36
CA ASN A 205 1.69 -8.00 -20.55
C ASN A 205 1.60 -8.44 -22.01
N ALA A 206 2.50 -7.97 -22.88
CA ALA A 206 2.68 -8.58 -24.21
C ALA A 206 3.15 -10.03 -24.07
N GLU A 207 2.77 -10.89 -25.02
CA GLU A 207 3.11 -12.32 -25.02
C GLU A 207 4.64 -12.56 -24.98
N HIS A 208 5.39 -11.65 -25.61
CA HIS A 208 6.85 -11.60 -25.55
C HIS A 208 7.28 -10.19 -25.17
N VAL A 209 7.64 -10.00 -23.91
CA VAL A 209 8.19 -8.73 -23.43
C VAL A 209 9.71 -8.77 -23.41
N ALA A 210 10.33 -7.74 -23.97
CA ALA A 210 11.77 -7.51 -23.89
C ALA A 210 12.00 -6.03 -23.56
N PHE A 211 12.77 -5.77 -22.51
CA PHE A 211 13.14 -4.42 -22.13
C PHE A 211 14.15 -3.88 -23.14
N PRO A 212 14.00 -2.63 -23.61
CA PRO A 212 14.84 -2.04 -24.66
C PRO A 212 16.21 -1.57 -24.12
N PHE A 213 16.84 -2.38 -23.27
CA PHE A 213 18.10 -2.08 -22.61
C PHE A 213 19.09 -3.21 -22.77
N GLN A 214 20.37 -2.87 -22.76
CA GLN A 214 21.44 -3.86 -22.71
C GLN A 214 21.45 -4.57 -21.36
N GLU A 215 22.10 -5.73 -21.30
CA GLU A 215 22.37 -6.38 -20.02
C GLU A 215 23.16 -5.45 -19.09
N GLN A 216 22.99 -5.61 -17.78
CA GLN A 216 23.80 -4.89 -16.77
C GLN A 216 23.80 -3.36 -16.92
N SER A 217 22.64 -2.78 -17.27
CA SER A 217 22.46 -1.33 -17.48
C SER A 217 22.00 -0.57 -16.23
N PHE A 218 21.48 -1.25 -15.21
CA PHE A 218 20.90 -0.62 -14.02
C PHE A 218 21.47 -1.16 -12.72
N ASP A 219 21.54 -0.31 -11.70
CA ASP A 219 21.93 -0.68 -10.33
C ASP A 219 20.72 -1.18 -9.53
N ALA A 220 19.52 -0.75 -9.90
CA ALA A 220 18.27 -1.22 -9.32
C ALA A 220 17.14 -1.28 -10.35
N VAL A 221 16.26 -2.26 -10.18
CA VAL A 221 14.96 -2.33 -10.85
C VAL A 221 13.89 -2.26 -9.76
N VAL A 222 12.86 -1.44 -9.96
CA VAL A 222 11.79 -1.20 -8.98
C VAL A 222 10.44 -1.48 -9.63
N CYS A 223 9.64 -2.35 -9.01
CA CYS A 223 8.32 -2.78 -9.44
C CYS A 223 7.32 -2.45 -8.32
N SER A 224 6.80 -1.22 -8.32
CA SER A 224 5.96 -0.71 -7.23
C SER A 224 4.47 -0.85 -7.51
N GLY A 225 3.82 -1.84 -6.89
CA GLY A 225 2.38 -2.06 -7.03
C GLY A 225 1.97 -2.66 -8.39
N VAL A 226 2.93 -3.21 -9.15
CA VAL A 226 2.69 -3.68 -10.53
C VAL A 226 2.50 -5.19 -10.58
N MET A 227 3.14 -5.94 -9.69
CA MET A 227 3.03 -7.40 -9.58
C MET A 227 1.58 -7.94 -9.62
N PRO A 228 0.57 -7.32 -8.99
CA PRO A 228 -0.82 -7.78 -9.06
C PRO A 228 -1.44 -7.81 -10.45
N TYR A 229 -0.85 -7.11 -11.43
CA TYR A 229 -1.39 -6.92 -12.78
C TYR A 229 -0.56 -7.61 -13.87
N LEU A 230 0.54 -8.26 -13.49
CA LEU A 230 1.40 -8.95 -14.44
C LEU A 230 0.80 -10.32 -14.80
N GLN A 231 0.50 -10.48 -16.07
CA GLN A 231 0.11 -11.76 -16.64
C GLN A 231 1.33 -12.63 -16.91
N PHE A 232 2.46 -12.06 -17.32
CA PHE A 232 3.70 -12.78 -17.63
C PHE A 232 4.86 -12.39 -16.69
N PRO A 233 4.71 -12.50 -15.35
CA PRO A 233 5.72 -11.99 -14.43
C PRO A 233 7.08 -12.68 -14.56
N LEU A 234 7.12 -13.94 -15.00
CA LEU A 234 8.38 -14.66 -15.22
C LEU A 234 9.25 -13.95 -16.27
N GLN A 235 8.66 -13.43 -17.35
CA GLN A 235 9.40 -12.70 -18.38
C GLN A 235 9.90 -11.35 -17.85
N VAL A 236 9.06 -10.63 -17.13
CA VAL A 236 9.41 -9.34 -16.49
C VAL A 236 10.55 -9.51 -15.49
N PHE A 237 10.52 -10.58 -14.69
CA PHE A 237 11.57 -10.88 -13.70
C PHE A 237 12.87 -11.32 -14.38
N ALA A 238 12.79 -12.11 -15.46
CA ALA A 238 13.96 -12.49 -16.25
C ALA A 238 14.64 -11.26 -16.90
N GLU A 239 13.85 -10.35 -17.47
CA GLU A 239 14.37 -9.10 -18.02
C GLU A 239 14.94 -8.20 -16.92
N ALA A 240 14.30 -8.13 -15.75
CA ALA A 240 14.85 -7.41 -14.59
C ALA A 240 16.21 -7.99 -14.17
N ALA A 241 16.36 -9.32 -14.09
CA ALA A 241 17.62 -9.97 -13.80
C ALA A 241 18.69 -9.65 -14.86
N ARG A 242 18.32 -9.68 -16.15
CA ARG A 242 19.23 -9.42 -17.27
C ARG A 242 19.78 -7.99 -17.25
N VAL A 243 18.93 -7.00 -17.02
CA VAL A 243 19.33 -5.58 -17.08
C VAL A 243 20.03 -5.10 -15.80
N LEU A 244 19.99 -5.87 -14.72
CA LEU A 244 20.71 -5.55 -13.49
C LEU A 244 22.20 -5.82 -13.60
N ARG A 245 23.01 -4.86 -13.14
CA ARG A 245 24.44 -5.07 -12.89
C ARG A 245 24.65 -6.13 -11.80
N PRO A 246 25.81 -6.80 -11.78
CA PRO A 246 26.19 -7.64 -10.64
C PRO A 246 26.06 -6.86 -9.32
N GLY A 247 25.39 -7.46 -8.33
CA GLY A 247 25.10 -6.83 -7.05
C GLY A 247 23.95 -5.79 -7.06
N GLY A 248 23.34 -5.54 -8.23
CA GLY A 248 22.14 -4.73 -8.35
C GLY A 248 20.90 -5.42 -7.77
N SER A 249 19.92 -4.63 -7.33
CA SER A 249 18.75 -5.13 -6.61
C SER A 249 17.47 -5.00 -7.41
N PHE A 250 16.67 -6.06 -7.48
CA PHE A 250 15.28 -5.98 -7.90
C PHE A 250 14.40 -5.81 -6.67
N ILE A 251 13.56 -4.76 -6.65
CA ILE A 251 12.70 -4.39 -5.51
C ILE A 251 11.25 -4.41 -5.97
N ILE A 252 10.40 -5.17 -5.28
CA ILE A 252 8.99 -5.40 -5.65
C ILE A 252 8.13 -5.04 -4.45
N SER A 253 7.07 -4.24 -4.65
CA SER A 253 6.15 -3.87 -3.57
C SER A 253 4.68 -4.10 -3.91
N TRP A 254 3.88 -4.42 -2.90
CA TRP A 254 2.43 -4.58 -3.01
C TRP A 254 1.74 -4.38 -1.66
N THR A 255 0.41 -4.35 -1.64
CA THR A 255 -0.36 -4.27 -0.39
C THR A 255 -1.10 -5.58 -0.05
N SER A 256 -1.42 -5.81 1.23
CA SER A 256 -2.16 -7.01 1.65
C SER A 256 -3.57 -7.08 1.06
N LYS A 257 -4.20 -5.91 0.83
CA LYS A 257 -5.56 -5.84 0.30
C LYS A 257 -5.54 -6.14 -1.19
N ALA A 258 -6.55 -6.86 -1.66
CA ALA A 258 -6.80 -6.95 -3.10
C ALA A 258 -7.00 -5.52 -3.65
N SER A 259 -6.56 -5.29 -4.87
CA SER A 259 -6.76 -3.99 -5.50
C SER A 259 -8.25 -3.77 -5.73
N PHE A 260 -8.66 -2.50 -5.73
CA PHE A 260 -9.96 -2.08 -6.23
C PHE A 260 -10.00 -1.98 -7.76
N LEU A 261 -8.88 -2.24 -8.44
CA LEU A 261 -8.75 -2.20 -9.89
C LEU A 261 -9.08 -3.57 -10.51
N ASP A 262 -10.05 -3.58 -11.42
CA ASP A 262 -10.59 -4.76 -12.10
C ASP A 262 -9.60 -5.52 -13.02
N ARG A 263 -8.32 -5.12 -13.08
CA ARG A 263 -7.26 -5.83 -13.82
C ARG A 263 -6.32 -6.68 -12.99
N GLN A 264 -6.58 -6.81 -11.69
CA GLN A 264 -5.82 -7.75 -10.88
C GLN A 264 -5.98 -9.18 -11.44
N VAL A 265 -4.87 -9.89 -11.65
CA VAL A 265 -4.92 -11.27 -12.13
C VAL A 265 -5.49 -12.19 -11.06
N GLN A 266 -6.35 -13.13 -11.44
CA GLN A 266 -7.11 -13.96 -10.48
C GLN A 266 -6.19 -14.76 -9.56
N GLY A 267 -5.13 -15.35 -10.12
CA GLY A 267 -4.12 -16.09 -9.38
C GLY A 267 -3.40 -15.26 -8.33
N TRP A 268 -3.38 -13.94 -8.44
CA TRP A 268 -2.88 -13.05 -7.39
C TRP A 268 -3.97 -12.69 -6.37
N GLY A 269 -5.16 -12.33 -6.85
CA GLY A 269 -6.28 -11.92 -6.01
C GLY A 269 -6.75 -13.01 -5.05
N ASN A 270 -6.76 -14.26 -5.51
CA ASN A 270 -7.18 -15.43 -4.74
C ASN A 270 -6.15 -15.90 -3.69
N ARG A 271 -4.94 -15.31 -3.67
CA ARG A 271 -3.87 -15.68 -2.74
C ARG A 271 -3.91 -14.84 -1.47
N THR A 272 -3.64 -15.50 -0.35
CA THR A 272 -3.26 -14.85 0.91
C THR A 272 -1.94 -14.08 0.75
N SER A 273 -1.64 -13.19 1.71
CA SER A 273 -0.38 -12.45 1.64
C SER A 273 0.85 -13.36 1.68
N THR A 274 0.83 -14.45 2.43
CA THR A 274 1.95 -15.40 2.45
C THR A 274 2.09 -16.14 1.13
N GLU A 275 0.98 -16.54 0.50
CA GLU A 275 1.02 -17.19 -0.82
C GLU A 275 1.52 -16.22 -1.91
N ARG A 276 1.20 -14.93 -1.81
CA ARG A 276 1.76 -13.87 -2.69
C ARG A 276 3.26 -13.72 -2.48
N THR A 277 3.72 -13.66 -1.22
CA THR A 277 5.15 -13.62 -0.89
C THR A 277 5.88 -14.86 -1.42
N ALA A 278 5.30 -16.04 -1.21
CA ALA A 278 5.87 -17.29 -1.71
C ALA A 278 5.95 -17.30 -3.24
N LEU A 279 4.92 -16.79 -3.94
CA LEU A 279 4.88 -16.69 -5.39
C LEU A 279 6.00 -15.78 -5.90
N VAL A 280 6.18 -14.60 -5.28
CA VAL A 280 7.27 -13.68 -5.63
C VAL A 280 8.64 -14.32 -5.40
N LYS A 281 8.83 -15.01 -4.26
CA LYS A 281 10.09 -15.72 -3.96
C LYS A 281 10.39 -16.82 -4.98
N GLU A 282 9.37 -17.57 -5.40
CA GLU A 282 9.53 -18.61 -6.42
C GLU A 282 9.85 -18.01 -7.80
N LEU A 283 9.21 -16.89 -8.17
CA LEU A 283 9.52 -16.18 -9.43
C LEU A 283 10.95 -15.66 -9.43
N LEU A 284 11.44 -15.11 -8.33
CA LEU A 284 12.84 -14.69 -8.16
C LEU A 284 13.79 -15.88 -8.36
N ASP A 285 13.53 -17.01 -7.72
CA ASP A 285 14.34 -18.23 -7.84
C ASP A 285 14.39 -18.75 -9.29
N LYS A 286 13.23 -18.85 -9.94
CA LYS A 286 13.14 -19.31 -11.34
C LYS A 286 13.81 -18.39 -12.36
N THR A 287 14.12 -17.14 -11.98
CA THR A 287 14.68 -16.13 -12.89
C THR A 287 16.12 -15.75 -12.55
N GLY A 288 16.80 -16.56 -11.74
CA GLY A 288 18.23 -16.43 -11.49
C GLY A 288 18.61 -15.44 -10.39
N PHE A 289 17.66 -14.99 -9.57
CA PHE A 289 17.99 -14.26 -8.35
C PHE A 289 18.48 -15.20 -7.25
N ASN A 290 19.46 -14.75 -6.48
CA ASN A 290 20.02 -15.55 -5.40
C ASN A 290 19.03 -15.61 -4.22
N ARG A 291 18.59 -16.82 -3.87
CA ARG A 291 17.69 -17.09 -2.74
C ARG A 291 18.20 -16.55 -1.41
N GLU A 292 19.52 -16.56 -1.17
CA GLU A 292 20.13 -16.06 0.07
C GLU A 292 20.12 -14.53 0.16
N SER A 293 19.96 -13.84 -0.96
CA SER A 293 19.88 -12.37 -1.01
C SER A 293 18.47 -11.84 -0.75
N VAL A 294 17.46 -12.72 -0.70
CA VAL A 294 16.05 -12.32 -0.59
C VAL A 294 15.81 -11.66 0.76
N ARG A 295 15.29 -10.43 0.72
CA ARG A 295 14.84 -9.66 1.88
C ARG A 295 13.35 -9.39 1.77
N LEU A 296 12.65 -9.44 2.89
CA LEU A 296 11.22 -9.14 3.00
C LEU A 296 11.01 -8.12 4.12
N ASP A 297 10.42 -6.98 3.78
CA ASP A 297 9.93 -6.00 4.73
C ASP A 297 8.40 -5.98 4.70
N VAL A 298 7.78 -5.92 5.88
CA VAL A 298 6.33 -5.83 6.04
C VAL A 298 6.02 -4.69 7.00
N SER A 299 5.15 -3.76 6.58
CA SER A 299 4.73 -2.66 7.46
C SER A 299 3.98 -3.21 8.69
N GLY A 300 4.25 -2.64 9.86
CA GLY A 300 3.58 -2.96 11.12
C GLY A 300 2.08 -2.58 11.12
N PRO A 301 1.33 -2.99 12.17
CA PRO A 301 -0.14 -2.98 12.23
C PRO A 301 -0.74 -1.59 12.50
N THR A 302 -0.18 -0.52 11.93
CA THR A 302 -0.38 0.82 12.48
C THR A 302 -1.53 1.64 11.90
N THR A 303 -2.17 1.20 10.80
CA THR A 303 -3.53 1.54 10.35
C THR A 303 -3.72 1.08 8.90
N GLY A 304 -4.61 0.12 8.64
CA GLY A 304 -5.01 -0.30 7.29
C GLY A 304 -4.29 -1.55 6.74
N SER A 305 -4.23 -1.67 5.40
CA SER A 305 -3.58 -2.80 4.73
C SER A 305 -2.05 -2.75 4.85
N LYS A 306 -1.39 -3.90 4.89
CA LYS A 306 0.08 -3.98 4.98
C LYS A 306 0.71 -3.59 3.67
N LEU A 307 1.85 -2.91 3.72
CA LEU A 307 2.81 -2.81 2.63
C LEU A 307 3.82 -3.96 2.74
N TYR A 308 4.04 -4.66 1.63
CA TYR A 308 5.10 -5.66 1.48
C TYR A 308 6.15 -5.10 0.53
N LEU A 309 7.42 -5.33 0.85
CA LEU A 309 8.56 -5.04 -0.02
C LEU A 309 9.46 -6.27 -0.04
N VAL A 310 9.66 -6.87 -1.22
CA VAL A 310 10.64 -7.93 -1.41
C VAL A 310 11.77 -7.41 -2.27
N SER A 311 13.00 -7.73 -1.90
CA SER A 311 14.17 -7.43 -2.73
C SER A 311 15.11 -8.61 -2.84
N ALA A 312 15.82 -8.72 -3.97
CA ALA A 312 16.85 -9.73 -4.20
C ALA A 312 17.89 -9.23 -5.22
N CYS A 313 19.07 -9.85 -5.21
CA CYS A 313 20.16 -9.61 -6.15
C CYS A 313 20.47 -10.89 -6.94
N THR A 314 21.06 -10.76 -8.13
CA THR A 314 21.49 -11.91 -8.95
C THR A 314 22.81 -12.53 -8.49
N SER A 315 23.67 -11.75 -7.83
CA SER A 315 24.95 -12.22 -7.28
C SER A 315 24.88 -12.47 -5.77
N PRO A 316 25.72 -13.36 -5.21
CA PRO A 316 26.01 -13.39 -3.77
C PRO A 316 26.52 -12.02 -3.32
N SER A 317 26.12 -11.56 -2.13
CA SER A 317 26.65 -10.32 -1.58
C SER A 317 28.13 -10.52 -1.19
N GLU A 318 29.07 -9.85 -1.86
CA GLU A 318 30.49 -9.81 -1.46
C GLU A 318 30.71 -9.15 -0.09
N GLN A 319 29.69 -8.45 0.42
CA GLN A 319 29.61 -8.08 1.84
C GLN A 319 29.29 -9.36 2.63
N GLY A 320 30.38 -10.01 3.07
CA GLY A 320 30.34 -11.29 3.77
C GLY A 320 29.27 -11.32 4.84
N ARG A 321 28.59 -12.48 4.97
CA ARG A 321 27.57 -12.81 5.98
C ARG A 321 27.31 -11.62 6.90
N ALA A 322 26.52 -10.65 6.45
CA ALA A 322 25.87 -9.81 7.42
C ALA A 322 25.10 -10.83 8.26
N GLU A 323 25.53 -11.04 9.51
CA GLU A 323 24.73 -11.73 10.49
C GLU A 323 23.30 -11.28 10.26
N ILE A 324 22.41 -12.25 10.04
CA ILE A 324 21.00 -12.04 9.84
C ILE A 324 20.53 -11.20 11.02
N ARG A 325 20.43 -9.90 10.79
CA ARG A 325 19.62 -9.00 11.57
C ARG A 325 18.43 -8.80 10.67
N ASP A 326 17.29 -9.41 11.03
CA ASP A 326 16.01 -8.79 10.72
C ASP A 326 16.22 -7.30 10.96
N ALA A 327 16.21 -6.52 9.89
CA ALA A 327 16.76 -5.18 9.90
C ALA A 327 15.90 -4.32 10.81
N VAL A 328 16.30 -4.23 12.09
CA VAL A 328 15.71 -3.41 13.15
C VAL A 328 14.22 -3.71 13.32
N ASN A 329 13.84 -4.38 14.42
CA ASN A 329 12.45 -4.57 14.87
C ASN A 329 11.47 -3.68 14.08
N PRO A 330 10.56 -4.22 13.24
CA PRO A 330 9.68 -3.42 12.40
C PRO A 330 8.98 -2.29 13.18
N GLN A 331 8.76 -2.44 14.49
CA GLN A 331 8.27 -1.35 15.34
C GLN A 331 9.29 -0.24 15.61
N GLU A 332 10.57 -0.52 15.79
CA GLU A 332 11.63 0.50 15.88
C GLU A 332 11.87 1.19 14.54
N LEU A 333 11.84 0.43 13.42
CA LEU A 333 11.86 1.03 12.09
C LEU A 333 10.60 1.87 11.93
N LEU A 334 9.38 1.35 12.12
CA LEU A 334 8.15 2.13 12.06
C LEU A 334 8.12 3.29 13.04
N TYR A 335 8.70 3.20 14.24
CA TYR A 335 8.76 4.29 15.21
C TYR A 335 9.74 5.36 14.75
N THR A 336 10.92 4.96 14.27
CA THR A 336 11.94 5.87 13.72
C THR A 336 11.44 6.53 12.43
N LEU A 337 10.77 5.77 11.57
CA LEU A 337 10.13 6.23 10.34
C LEU A 337 8.89 7.08 10.66
N LYS A 338 8.09 6.76 11.70
CA LYS A 338 6.99 7.61 12.18
C LYS A 338 7.50 8.91 12.82
N ASP A 339 8.60 8.87 13.57
CA ASP A 339 9.20 10.05 14.18
C ASP A 339 9.86 10.94 13.11
N LYS A 340 10.55 10.33 12.13
CA LYS A 340 11.08 11.03 10.95
C LYS A 340 9.97 11.56 10.05
N SER A 341 8.91 10.79 9.83
CA SER A 341 7.73 11.19 9.06
C SER A 341 6.96 12.30 9.78
N LYS A 342 6.79 12.22 11.10
CA LYS A 342 6.23 13.30 11.92
C LYS A 342 7.11 14.55 11.85
N LYS A 343 8.42 14.43 12.01
CA LYS A 343 9.37 15.56 11.84
C LYS A 343 9.32 16.16 10.43
N ARG A 344 9.20 15.33 9.38
CA ARG A 344 9.05 15.77 7.98
C ARG A 344 7.69 16.41 7.73
N GLN A 345 6.61 15.86 8.28
CA GLN A 345 5.26 16.42 8.20
C GLN A 345 5.21 17.76 8.95
N ASP A 346 5.82 17.85 10.12
CA ASP A 346 5.94 19.08 10.89
C ASP A 346 6.83 20.10 10.15
N ALA A 347 7.93 19.68 9.53
CA ALA A 347 8.75 20.56 8.69
C ALA A 347 8.02 21.02 7.43
N LYS A 348 7.23 20.15 6.79
CA LYS A 348 6.39 20.49 5.63
C LYS A 348 5.26 21.44 6.04
N ARG A 349 4.61 21.19 7.17
CA ARG A 349 3.58 22.08 7.76
C ARG A 349 4.18 23.43 8.12
N GLN A 350 5.37 23.44 8.71
CA GLN A 350 6.09 24.67 9.01
C GLN A 350 6.43 25.41 7.73
N LYS A 351 6.90 24.73 6.69
CA LYS A 351 7.18 25.34 5.39
C LYS A 351 5.93 25.89 4.71
N GLU A 352 4.83 25.12 4.68
CA GLU A 352 3.53 25.58 4.16
C GLU A 352 2.99 26.77 4.96
N GLN A 353 3.21 26.79 6.27
CA GLN A 353 2.90 27.94 7.10
C GLN A 353 3.81 29.10 6.73
N ASP A 354 5.12 28.93 6.64
CA ASP A 354 6.10 29.98 6.36
C ASP A 354 5.86 30.62 4.99
N ASP A 355 5.52 29.82 3.98
CA ASP A 355 5.25 30.26 2.60
C ASP A 355 3.88 30.98 2.45
N LYS A 356 2.99 30.94 3.46
CA LYS A 356 1.72 31.67 3.41
C LYS A 356 1.92 33.18 3.65
N PRO A 357 1.36 34.04 2.79
CA PRO A 357 1.46 35.49 2.94
C PRO A 357 0.60 36.02 4.10
N PHE A 358 0.90 37.23 4.54
CA PHE A 358 0.12 37.96 5.54
C PHE A 358 -0.84 38.93 4.86
N ARG A 359 -2.09 38.99 5.34
CA ARG A 359 -2.98 40.11 5.08
C ARG A 359 -2.68 41.23 6.06
N VAL A 360 -2.45 42.43 5.56
CA VAL A 360 -2.16 43.59 6.40
C VAL A 360 -3.44 44.39 6.60
N LYS A 361 -3.73 44.77 7.86
CA LYS A 361 -4.88 45.58 8.24
C LYS A 361 -4.41 46.80 9.03
N ILE A 362 -4.66 48.00 8.51
CA ILE A 362 -4.31 49.24 9.21
C ILE A 362 -5.40 49.58 10.23
N ILE A 363 -4.99 49.76 11.49
CA ILE A 363 -5.91 50.09 12.60
C ILE A 363 -5.72 51.52 13.13
N SER A 364 -4.92 52.34 12.45
CA SER A 364 -4.72 53.76 12.81
C SER A 364 -5.98 54.58 12.48
N PRO A 365 -6.58 55.30 13.45
CA PRO A 365 -7.73 56.18 13.18
C PRO A 365 -7.31 57.56 12.62
N PRO A 366 -8.06 58.16 11.68
CA PRO A 366 -9.06 57.49 10.85
C PRO A 366 -8.35 56.54 9.88
N PRO A 367 -8.91 55.35 9.59
CA PRO A 367 -8.32 54.43 8.62
C PRO A 367 -8.32 55.10 7.24
N GLU A 368 -7.18 55.70 6.86
CA GLU A 368 -6.94 56.16 5.50
C GLU A 368 -6.91 54.92 4.61
N ARG A 369 -7.82 54.86 3.61
CA ARG A 369 -7.97 53.85 2.53
C ARG A 369 -7.48 52.44 2.84
N MET A 370 -8.38 51.46 2.78
CA MET A 370 -8.09 50.04 3.00
C MET A 370 -6.93 49.52 2.14
N LEU A 371 -5.72 49.56 2.69
CA LEU A 371 -4.57 48.74 2.34
C LEU A 371 -4.83 47.29 2.79
N GLU A 372 -5.96 46.71 2.39
CA GLU A 372 -6.21 45.27 2.54
C GLU A 372 -5.42 44.53 1.47
N GLY A 373 -4.09 44.57 1.61
CA GLY A 373 -3.13 43.93 0.72
C GLY A 373 -2.63 42.61 1.29
N VAL A 374 -2.28 41.69 0.39
CA VAL A 374 -1.59 40.44 0.71
C VAL A 374 -0.10 40.65 0.47
N HIS A 375 0.71 40.50 1.51
CA HIS A 375 2.15 40.79 1.49
C HIS A 375 2.94 39.61 2.06
N PHE A 376 4.12 39.35 1.48
CA PHE A 376 5.06 38.36 2.00
C PHE A 376 6.04 39.06 2.94
N PHE A 377 6.02 38.66 4.21
CA PHE A 377 7.00 39.08 5.21
C PHE A 377 7.72 37.87 5.78
N HIS A 378 8.80 38.11 6.51
CA HIS A 378 9.53 37.04 7.16
C HIS A 378 8.59 36.25 8.10
N PRO A 379 8.65 34.91 8.14
CA PRO A 379 7.70 34.10 8.92
C PRO A 379 7.71 34.39 10.42
N ARG A 380 8.82 34.93 10.94
CA ARG A 380 8.97 35.32 12.35
C ARG A 380 8.54 36.76 12.65
N THR A 381 7.90 37.45 11.71
CA THR A 381 7.37 38.80 11.97
C THR A 381 6.40 38.77 13.15
N HIS A 382 6.68 39.57 14.17
CA HIS A 382 5.95 39.60 15.43
C HIS A 382 5.54 41.03 15.83
N ASN A 383 4.80 41.14 16.94
CA ASN A 383 4.40 42.43 17.49
C ASN A 383 5.64 43.30 17.76
N GLY A 384 5.59 44.58 17.38
CA GLY A 384 6.69 45.53 17.51
C GLY A 384 7.62 45.60 16.30
N ASP A 385 7.57 44.65 15.37
CA ASP A 385 8.37 44.71 14.15
C ASP A 385 7.95 45.88 13.25
N LYS A 386 8.94 46.51 12.62
CA LYS A 386 8.70 47.53 11.59
C LYS A 386 8.64 46.86 10.22
N ILE A 387 7.59 47.15 9.47
CA ILE A 387 7.38 46.65 8.11
C ILE A 387 7.11 47.83 7.17
N ALA A 388 7.57 47.71 5.92
CA ALA A 388 7.29 48.68 4.88
C ALA A 388 6.20 48.12 3.95
N VAL A 389 5.13 48.89 3.76
CA VAL A 389 4.01 48.56 2.85
C VAL A 389 3.78 49.75 1.94
N GLU A 390 3.85 49.52 0.62
CA GLU A 390 3.64 50.55 -0.41
C GLU A 390 4.45 51.85 -0.18
N GLY A 391 5.67 51.72 0.36
CA GLY A 391 6.59 52.84 0.61
C GLY A 391 6.38 53.61 1.91
N ALA A 392 5.48 53.14 2.80
CA ALA A 392 5.28 53.70 4.13
C ALA A 392 5.65 52.70 5.24
N ASP A 393 6.18 53.23 6.35
CA ASP A 393 6.60 52.44 7.52
C ASP A 393 5.47 52.27 8.54
N TYR A 394 5.25 51.00 8.91
CA TYR A 394 4.27 50.59 9.90
C TYR A 394 4.90 49.73 10.98
N THR A 395 4.35 49.80 12.19
CA THR A 395 4.70 48.90 13.30
C THR A 395 3.58 47.89 13.52
N VAL A 396 3.93 46.61 13.58
CA VAL A 396 3.00 45.51 13.86
C VAL A 396 2.47 45.62 15.27
N SER A 397 1.17 45.85 15.41
CA SER A 397 0.49 45.93 16.71
C SER A 397 -0.05 44.58 17.16
N LYS A 398 -0.49 43.73 16.22
CA LYS A 398 -1.02 42.40 16.53
C LYS A 398 -0.78 41.43 15.37
N VAL A 399 -0.36 40.21 15.69
CA VAL A 399 -0.37 39.07 14.77
C VAL A 399 -1.53 38.15 15.10
N GLN A 400 -2.35 37.80 14.11
CA GLN A 400 -3.45 36.85 14.25
C GLN A 400 -3.28 35.70 13.26
N PHE A 401 -3.58 34.48 13.72
CA PHE A 401 -3.63 33.27 12.88
C PHE A 401 -5.06 32.72 12.91
N VAL A 402 -5.71 32.64 11.74
CA VAL A 402 -7.06 32.12 11.60
C VAL A 402 -6.97 30.66 11.16
N TYR A 403 -7.58 29.76 11.93
CA TYR A 403 -7.60 28.34 11.63
C TYR A 403 -9.01 27.85 11.35
N VAL A 404 -9.16 26.99 10.35
CA VAL A 404 -10.41 26.27 10.05
C VAL A 404 -10.23 24.79 10.33
N TYR A 405 -11.22 24.19 10.99
CA TYR A 405 -11.25 22.75 11.21
C TYR A 405 -11.85 22.04 10.00
N SER A 406 -11.05 21.27 9.27
CA SER A 406 -11.47 20.54 8.07
C SER A 406 -10.75 19.20 7.96
N GLY A 407 -11.52 18.12 7.76
CA GLY A 407 -11.00 16.76 7.62
C GLY A 407 -10.33 16.22 8.88
N GLY A 408 -10.87 16.53 10.07
CA GLY A 408 -10.33 16.04 11.34
C GLY A 408 -9.13 16.82 11.89
N ARG A 409 -8.78 17.97 11.30
CA ARG A 409 -7.60 18.76 11.69
C ARG A 409 -7.80 20.27 11.50
N TYR A 410 -7.12 21.06 12.32
CA TYR A 410 -7.00 22.51 12.14
C TYR A 410 -6.02 22.83 11.02
N GLN A 411 -6.47 23.61 10.04
CA GLN A 411 -5.66 24.09 8.92
C GLN A 411 -5.57 25.60 9.04
N LEU A 412 -4.35 26.16 8.97
CA LEU A 412 -4.17 27.60 8.94
C LEU A 412 -4.84 28.12 7.67
N GLU A 413 -5.81 29.02 7.79
CA GLU A 413 -6.53 29.62 6.68
C GLU A 413 -5.84 30.93 6.28
N GLU A 414 -5.72 31.85 7.24
CA GLU A 414 -5.25 33.22 7.04
C GLU A 414 -4.24 33.65 8.13
N LYS A 415 -3.26 34.48 7.76
CA LYS A 415 -2.42 35.22 8.70
C LYS A 415 -2.72 36.71 8.57
N VAL A 416 -3.00 37.40 9.67
CA VAL A 416 -3.34 38.82 9.66
C VAL A 416 -2.36 39.61 10.53
N LEU A 417 -1.77 40.65 9.96
CA LEU A 417 -1.02 41.66 10.69
C LEU A 417 -1.88 42.91 10.85
N GLU A 418 -2.22 43.26 12.08
CA GLU A 418 -2.76 44.57 12.38
C GLU A 418 -1.62 45.54 12.64
N VAL A 419 -1.59 46.64 11.89
CA VAL A 419 -0.47 47.56 11.89
C VAL A 419 -0.91 49.00 12.12
N GLN A 420 -0.01 49.77 12.71
CA GLN A 420 -0.16 51.22 12.91
C GLN A 420 0.99 51.94 12.22
N LYS A 421 0.78 53.17 11.74
CA LYS A 421 1.91 54.00 11.29
C LYS A 421 2.94 54.07 12.42
N SER A 422 4.22 53.88 12.14
CA SER A 422 5.23 53.77 13.22
C SER A 422 5.23 54.99 14.14
N THR A 423 5.06 56.19 13.59
CA THR A 423 4.90 57.43 14.36
C THR A 423 3.71 57.39 15.31
N ARG A 424 2.58 56.78 14.90
CA ARG A 424 1.39 56.63 15.75
C ARG A 424 1.60 55.59 16.84
N PHE A 425 2.26 54.48 16.51
CA PHE A 425 2.59 53.44 17.47
C PHE A 425 3.47 53.99 18.59
N ASP A 426 4.53 54.73 18.25
CA ASP A 426 5.44 55.33 19.22
C ASP A 426 4.72 56.32 20.15
N VAL A 427 3.80 57.13 19.62
CA VAL A 427 2.94 58.02 20.41
C VAL A 427 2.04 57.22 21.35
N ASN A 428 1.42 56.13 20.87
CA ASN A 428 0.55 55.28 21.69
C ASN A 428 1.32 54.58 22.82
N GLU A 429 2.53 54.09 22.56
CA GLU A 429 3.39 53.50 23.59
C GLU A 429 3.78 54.55 24.64
N LYS A 430 4.14 55.76 24.21
CA LYS A 430 4.43 56.85 25.14
C LYS A 430 3.20 57.23 25.98
N LEU A 431 2.02 57.30 25.38
CA LEU A 431 0.77 57.54 26.13
C LEU A 431 0.45 56.41 27.11
N ARG A 432 0.65 55.14 26.72
CA ARG A 432 0.48 53.98 27.61
C ARG A 432 1.44 54.03 28.79
N SER A 433 2.69 54.43 28.58
CA SER A 433 3.68 54.57 29.66
C SER A 433 3.33 55.66 30.70
N LEU A 434 2.42 56.57 30.35
CA LEU A 434 1.94 57.63 31.25
C LEU A 434 0.67 57.22 32.03
N LEU A 435 0.05 56.10 31.66
CA LEU A 435 -1.07 55.53 32.41
C LEU A 435 -0.50 54.65 33.53
N PRO A 436 -1.04 54.72 34.76
CA PRO A 436 -0.68 53.76 35.81
C PRO A 436 -0.98 52.33 35.34
N GLU A 437 -0.10 51.38 35.65
CA GLU A 437 -0.41 49.96 35.44
C GLU A 437 -1.70 49.64 36.22
N ALA A 438 -2.70 49.11 35.51
CA ALA A 438 -4.01 48.77 36.05
C ALA A 438 -4.02 47.37 36.67
#